data_AF-A0A2E3XEE4-F1
#
_entry.id   AF-A0A2E3XEE4-F1
#
_cell.length_a   1.000
_cell.length_b   1.000
_cell.length_c   1.000
_cell.angle_alpha   90.00
_cell.angle_beta   90.00
_cell.angle_gamma   90.00
#
_symmetry.space_group_name_H-M   'P 1'
#
loop_
_entity.id
_entity.type
_entity.pdbx_description
1 polymer ?
#
loop_
_entity_poly.entity_id
_entity_poly.type
_entity_poly.pdbx_seq_one_letter_code
_entity_poly.pdbx_strand_id
1 'polypeptide(L)'
;MSIPNILTLLRIAIIPIILVLLINGSSQIEVFWAFMLFVISALTDFFDGWLARKLKQESDFGRLFDPIADKMLIIAVYFALVGIQVIAGWNILAVILIVSRELLVSALREYLAERNVTMPPSQQSKYKTALQLIVTAALIISPMFNENFLNYTLLSLWIVAAFTIFTGFNYLLNSKKHISFLTNNAKE
;
A
#
# COMPACT_ATOMS: atom_id res chain seq x y z
N MET A 1 20.16 -0.31 -16.02
CA MET A 1 18.94 -0.23 -15.20
C MET A 1 17.78 -0.72 -16.06
N SER A 2 16.90 -1.56 -15.53
CA SER A 2 15.71 -2.01 -16.26
C SER A 2 14.63 -0.92 -16.22
N ILE A 3 13.72 -0.92 -17.20
CA ILE A 3 12.59 0.04 -17.26
C ILE A 3 11.74 0.02 -15.97
N PRO A 4 11.40 -1.16 -15.38
CA PRO A 4 10.67 -1.21 -14.11
C PRO A 4 11.37 -0.48 -12.96
N ASN A 5 12.70 -0.62 -12.81
CA ASN A 5 13.43 0.06 -11.73
C ASN A 5 13.36 1.58 -11.82
N ILE A 6 13.35 2.13 -13.04
CA ILE A 6 13.24 3.59 -13.24
C ILE A 6 11.86 4.07 -12.78
N LEU A 7 10.81 3.30 -13.08
CA LEU A 7 9.44 3.63 -12.69
C LEU A 7 9.25 3.52 -11.17
N THR A 8 9.84 2.52 -10.51
CA THR A 8 9.90 2.43 -9.04
C THR A 8 10.62 3.64 -8.43
N LEU A 9 11.78 4.03 -8.96
CA LEU A 9 12.54 5.19 -8.47
C LEU A 9 11.78 6.51 -8.65
N LEU A 10 11.15 6.70 -9.81
CA LEU A 10 10.30 7.87 -10.06
C LEU A 10 9.14 7.93 -9.08
N ARG A 11 8.53 6.79 -8.74
CA ARG A 11 7.47 6.72 -7.73
C ARG A 11 7.97 7.15 -6.35
N ILE A 12 9.14 6.67 -5.93
CA ILE A 12 9.72 7.11 -4.65
C ILE A 12 9.98 8.62 -4.67
N ALA A 13 10.50 9.14 -5.78
CA ALA A 13 10.79 10.57 -5.94
C ALA A 13 9.54 11.45 -5.96
N ILE A 14 8.39 10.93 -6.37
CA ILE A 14 7.12 11.69 -6.44
C ILE A 14 6.43 11.80 -5.08
N ILE A 15 6.73 10.90 -4.13
CA ILE A 15 6.12 10.90 -2.79
C ILE A 15 6.33 12.25 -2.09
N PRO A 16 7.57 12.80 -1.94
CA PRO A 16 7.77 14.11 -1.34
C PRO A 16 6.94 15.22 -1.98
N ILE A 17 6.77 15.19 -3.31
CA ILE A 17 5.98 16.18 -4.04
C ILE A 17 4.50 16.08 -3.64
N ILE A 18 3.95 14.87 -3.58
CA ILE A 18 2.58 14.63 -3.10
C ILE A 18 2.43 15.15 -1.66
N LEU A 19 3.39 14.86 -0.77
CA LEU A 19 3.33 15.30 0.62
C LEU A 19 3.34 16.83 0.75
N VAL A 20 4.20 17.52 0.01
CA VAL A 20 4.25 18.99 0.02
C VAL A 20 2.92 19.57 -0.45
N LEU A 21 2.33 19.03 -1.53
CA LEU A 21 1.04 19.49 -2.03
C LEU A 21 -0.09 19.25 -1.01
N LEU A 22 -0.10 18.11 -0.32
CA LEU A 22 -1.10 17.81 0.71
C LEU A 22 -0.93 18.70 1.95
N ILE A 23 0.30 18.90 2.42
CA ILE A 23 0.59 19.66 3.64
C ILE A 23 0.35 21.15 3.42
N ASN A 24 0.78 21.70 2.27
CA ASN A 24 0.53 23.09 1.94
C ASN A 24 -0.95 23.34 1.68
N GLY A 25 -1.61 22.44 0.92
CA GLY A 25 -3.04 22.12 0.87
C GLY A 25 -4.07 23.26 0.89
N SER A 26 -3.62 24.50 0.71
CA SER A 26 -4.37 25.72 1.01
C SER A 26 -5.29 26.09 -0.15
N SER A 27 -5.02 25.54 -1.33
CA SER A 27 -5.86 25.68 -2.51
C SER A 27 -6.40 24.33 -3.00
N GLN A 28 -7.60 24.36 -3.59
CA GLN A 28 -8.18 23.19 -4.27
C GLN A 28 -7.29 22.66 -5.40
N ILE A 29 -6.47 23.53 -6.00
CA ILE A 29 -5.54 23.17 -7.07
C ILE A 29 -4.44 22.24 -6.54
N GLU A 30 -3.87 22.53 -5.37
CA GLU A 30 -2.84 21.69 -4.74
C GLU A 30 -3.38 20.30 -4.40
N VAL A 31 -4.59 20.24 -3.83
CA VAL A 31 -5.28 18.99 -3.52
C VAL A 31 -5.55 18.16 -4.78
N PHE A 32 -6.01 18.82 -5.86
CA PHE A 32 -6.25 18.16 -7.14
C PHE A 32 -4.97 17.57 -7.74
N TRP A 33 -3.86 18.31 -7.70
CA TRP A 33 -2.58 17.79 -8.19
C TRP A 33 -2.04 16.66 -7.32
N ALA A 34 -2.18 16.73 -5.99
CA ALA A 34 -1.83 15.63 -5.10
C ALA A 34 -2.61 14.36 -5.44
N PHE A 35 -3.92 14.49 -5.70
CA PHE A 35 -4.78 13.40 -6.16
C PHE A 35 -4.29 12.81 -7.48
N MET A 36 -4.05 13.64 -8.50
CA MET A 36 -3.62 13.19 -9.82
C MET A 36 -2.27 12.47 -9.76
N LEU A 37 -1.30 13.03 -9.04
CA LEU A 37 0.01 12.40 -8.85
C LEU A 37 -0.11 11.07 -8.10
N PHE A 38 -0.96 10.98 -7.07
CA PHE A 38 -1.22 9.73 -6.36
C PHE A 38 -1.80 8.66 -7.29
N VAL A 39 -2.83 9.01 -8.08
CA VAL A 39 -3.48 8.09 -9.02
C VAL A 39 -2.50 7.61 -10.09
N ILE A 40 -1.73 8.52 -10.69
CA ILE A 40 -0.70 8.17 -11.69
C ILE A 40 0.33 7.22 -11.06
N SER A 41 0.82 7.53 -9.86
CA SER A 41 1.79 6.70 -9.15
C SER A 41 1.28 5.29 -8.86
N ALA A 42 0.02 5.17 -8.43
CA ALA A 42 -0.62 3.89 -8.16
C ALA A 42 -0.89 3.08 -9.44
N LEU A 43 -1.20 3.74 -10.55
CA LEU A 43 -1.38 3.08 -11.84
C LEU A 43 -0.05 2.60 -12.41
N THR A 44 0.99 3.44 -12.34
CA THR A 44 2.35 3.07 -12.79
C THR A 44 2.82 1.80 -12.10
N ASP A 45 2.56 1.64 -10.80
CA ASP A 45 2.89 0.40 -10.08
C ASP A 45 2.30 -0.87 -10.69
N PHE A 46 1.01 -0.81 -10.99
CA PHE A 46 0.33 -1.92 -11.61
C PHE A 46 0.95 -2.27 -12.98
N PHE A 47 1.32 -1.25 -13.74
CA PHE A 47 1.97 -1.42 -15.05
C PHE A 47 3.41 -1.94 -14.93
N ASP A 48 4.19 -1.49 -13.96
CA ASP A 48 5.58 -1.93 -13.72
C ASP A 48 5.62 -3.43 -13.44
N GLY A 49 4.75 -3.88 -12.52
CA GLY A 49 4.63 -5.29 -12.17
C GLY A 49 4.11 -6.15 -13.33
N TRP A 50 3.29 -5.59 -14.22
CA TRP A 50 2.87 -6.28 -15.45
C TRP A 50 4.01 -6.36 -16.48
N LEU A 51 4.74 -5.26 -16.69
CA LEU A 51 5.80 -5.15 -17.68
C LEU A 51 7.02 -6.00 -17.29
N ALA A 52 7.41 -6.01 -16.02
CA ALA A 52 8.49 -6.85 -15.51
C ALA A 52 8.23 -8.35 -15.77
N ARG A 53 7.00 -8.82 -15.50
CA ARG A 53 6.57 -10.21 -15.77
C ARG A 53 6.59 -10.54 -17.26
N LYS A 54 6.23 -9.58 -18.13
CA LYS A 54 6.22 -9.77 -19.58
C LYS A 54 7.60 -9.77 -20.19
N LEU A 55 8.50 -8.92 -19.70
CA LEU A 55 9.86 -8.74 -20.24
C LEU A 55 10.89 -9.70 -19.62
N LYS A 56 10.55 -10.44 -18.55
CA LYS A 56 11.48 -11.28 -17.77
C LYS A 56 12.73 -10.52 -17.31
N GLN A 57 12.60 -9.20 -17.13
CA GLN A 57 13.68 -8.32 -16.69
C GLN A 57 13.53 -8.05 -15.19
N GLU A 58 13.86 -9.05 -14.38
CA GLU A 58 14.02 -8.86 -12.95
C GLU A 58 15.48 -8.51 -12.65
N SER A 59 15.70 -7.48 -11.84
CA SER A 59 17.02 -7.13 -11.33
C SER A 59 17.03 -7.27 -9.82
N ASP A 60 18.16 -7.63 -9.23
CA ASP A 60 18.27 -7.82 -7.78
C ASP A 60 18.00 -6.52 -7.01
N PHE A 61 18.36 -5.36 -7.60
CA PHE A 61 18.03 -4.04 -7.05
C PHE A 61 16.52 -3.79 -7.04
N GLY A 62 15.81 -4.04 -8.15
CA GLY A 62 14.35 -3.88 -8.20
C GLY A 62 13.65 -4.81 -7.21
N ARG A 63 14.12 -6.07 -7.12
CA ARG A 63 13.56 -7.06 -6.19
C ARG A 63 13.61 -6.64 -4.73
N LEU A 64 14.65 -5.91 -4.32
CA LEU A 64 14.81 -5.38 -2.96
C LEU A 64 13.95 -4.12 -2.73
N PHE A 65 13.91 -3.19 -3.68
CA PHE A 65 13.26 -1.89 -3.50
C PHE A 65 11.76 -1.88 -3.80
N ASP A 66 11.27 -2.75 -4.69
CA ASP A 66 9.86 -2.81 -5.08
C ASP A 66 8.91 -3.03 -3.89
N PRO A 67 9.16 -3.99 -2.95
CA PRO A 67 8.27 -4.21 -1.80
C PRO A 67 8.20 -3.00 -0.85
N ILE A 68 9.28 -2.24 -0.75
CA ILE A 68 9.41 -1.06 0.11
C ILE A 68 8.66 0.11 -0.55
N ALA A 69 8.97 0.39 -1.81
CA ALA A 69 8.37 1.48 -2.59
C ALA A 69 6.85 1.35 -2.69
N ASP A 70 6.35 0.13 -2.87
CA ASP A 70 4.92 -0.19 -2.93
C ASP A 70 4.14 0.26 -1.69
N LYS A 71 4.77 0.20 -0.52
CA LYS A 71 4.12 0.55 0.75
C LYS A 71 4.37 1.99 1.17
N MET A 72 5.52 2.55 0.78
CA MET A 72 5.88 3.94 1.11
C MET A 72 4.83 4.94 0.66
N LEU A 73 4.28 4.81 -0.56
CA LEU A 73 3.31 5.77 -1.09
C LEU A 73 2.06 5.89 -0.19
N ILE A 74 1.42 4.76 0.11
CA ILE A 74 0.21 4.73 0.92
C ILE A 74 0.49 5.20 2.35
N ILE A 75 1.57 4.70 2.97
CA ILE A 75 1.91 5.05 4.36
C ILE A 75 2.18 6.55 4.47
N ALA A 76 2.95 7.11 3.54
CA ALA A 76 3.28 8.52 3.51
C ALA A 76 2.02 9.39 3.35
N VAL A 77 1.13 9.03 2.43
CA VAL A 77 -0.14 9.75 2.23
C VAL A 77 -1.03 9.68 3.48
N TYR A 78 -1.17 8.50 4.10
CA TYR A 78 -1.95 8.41 5.34
C TYR A 78 -1.38 9.28 6.46
N PHE A 79 -0.05 9.32 6.62
CA PHE A 79 0.58 10.17 7.62
C PHE A 79 0.38 11.66 7.32
N ALA A 80 0.46 12.07 6.06
CA ALA A 80 0.12 13.45 5.66
C ALA A 80 -1.34 13.78 5.99
N LEU A 81 -2.29 12.90 5.62
CA LEU A 81 -3.72 13.08 5.87
C LEU A 81 -4.07 13.15 7.37
N VAL A 82 -3.33 12.42 8.22
CA VAL A 82 -3.41 12.56 9.68
C VAL A 82 -2.84 13.91 10.12
N GLY A 83 -1.68 14.31 9.59
CA GLY A 83 -1.03 15.59 9.89
C GLY A 83 -1.91 16.80 9.59
N ILE A 84 -2.62 16.78 8.46
CA ILE A 84 -3.56 17.84 8.05
C ILE A 84 -4.99 17.66 8.60
N GLN A 85 -5.20 16.73 9.55
CA GLN A 85 -6.48 16.49 10.24
C GLN A 85 -7.65 16.02 9.35
N VAL A 86 -7.40 15.59 8.11
CA VAL A 86 -8.43 14.90 7.29
C VAL A 86 -8.78 13.56 7.92
N ILE A 87 -7.78 12.85 8.46
CA ILE A 87 -7.97 11.66 9.28
C ILE A 87 -7.69 12.03 10.74
N ALA A 88 -8.75 12.25 11.50
CA ALA A 88 -8.67 12.65 12.90
C ALA A 88 -9.42 11.70 13.85
N GLY A 89 -9.14 11.83 15.14
CA GLY A 89 -9.79 11.09 16.22
C GLY A 89 -9.65 9.58 16.08
N TRP A 90 -10.76 8.85 16.26
CA TRP A 90 -10.78 7.38 16.19
C TRP A 90 -10.33 6.83 14.83
N ASN A 91 -10.47 7.59 13.74
CA ASN A 91 -10.09 7.15 12.40
C ASN A 91 -8.57 6.90 12.26
N ILE A 92 -7.76 7.49 13.14
CA ILE A 92 -6.31 7.23 13.21
C ILE A 92 -6.06 5.75 13.54
N LEU A 93 -6.92 5.11 14.35
CA LEU A 93 -6.80 3.67 14.64
C LEU A 93 -6.98 2.82 13.38
N ALA A 94 -7.89 3.20 12.48
CA ALA A 94 -8.08 2.49 11.21
C ALA A 94 -6.79 2.52 10.37
N VAL A 95 -6.13 3.68 10.31
CA VAL A 95 -4.81 3.82 9.64
C VAL A 95 -3.76 2.94 10.29
N ILE A 96 -3.64 2.96 11.63
CA ILE A 96 -2.67 2.13 12.37
C ILE A 96 -2.90 0.64 12.08
N LEU A 97 -4.14 0.18 12.10
CA LEU A 97 -4.49 -1.21 11.81
C LEU A 97 -4.13 -1.60 10.38
N ILE A 98 -4.37 -0.71 9.42
CA ILE A 98 -4.01 -0.95 8.02
C ILE A 98 -2.49 -1.03 7.87
N VAL A 99 -1.76 -0.01 8.32
CA VAL A 99 -0.30 0.10 8.16
C VAL A 99 0.43 -1.04 8.88
N SER A 100 0.07 -1.32 10.14
CA SER A 100 0.69 -2.40 10.91
C SER A 100 0.54 -3.75 10.20
N ARG A 101 -0.66 -4.07 9.71
CA ARG A 101 -0.90 -5.30 8.95
C ARG A 101 -0.12 -5.31 7.64
N GLU A 102 -0.05 -4.20 6.91
CA GLU A 102 0.73 -4.15 5.67
C GLU A 102 2.20 -4.45 5.89
N LEU A 103 2.80 -3.87 6.93
CA LEU A 103 4.18 -4.14 7.29
C LEU A 103 4.38 -5.60 7.74
N LEU A 104 3.49 -6.12 8.59
CA LEU A 104 3.57 -7.50 9.10
C LEU A 104 3.48 -8.54 7.98
N VAL A 105 2.51 -8.41 7.07
CA VAL A 105 2.34 -9.37 5.97
C VAL A 105 3.46 -9.26 4.95
N SER A 106 3.96 -8.05 4.67
CA SER A 106 5.12 -7.87 3.78
C SER A 106 6.40 -8.49 4.37
N ALA A 107 6.71 -8.21 5.64
CA ALA A 107 7.87 -8.77 6.32
C ALA A 107 7.81 -10.31 6.39
N LEU A 108 6.64 -10.87 6.68
CA LEU A 108 6.45 -12.32 6.70
C LEU A 108 6.69 -12.94 5.32
N ARG A 109 6.20 -12.30 4.24
CA ARG A 109 6.42 -12.75 2.87
C ARG A 109 7.89 -12.79 2.51
N GLU A 110 8.62 -11.76 2.87
CA GLU A 110 10.06 -11.63 2.62
C GLU A 110 10.83 -12.72 3.38
N TYR A 111 10.57 -12.87 4.68
CA TYR A 111 11.19 -13.91 5.53
C TYR A 111 10.97 -15.35 5.00
N LEU A 112 9.82 -15.62 4.39
CA LEU A 112 9.51 -16.93 3.81
C LEU A 112 10.13 -17.12 2.43
N ALA A 113 10.21 -16.06 1.63
CA ALA A 113 10.83 -16.07 0.31
C ALA A 113 12.34 -16.40 0.41
N GLU A 114 13.03 -15.87 1.44
CA GLU A 114 14.44 -16.23 1.74
C GLU A 114 14.64 -17.73 2.00
N ARG A 115 13.59 -18.45 2.41
CA ARG A 115 13.61 -19.91 2.67
C ARG A 115 13.01 -20.74 1.53
N ASN A 116 12.91 -20.17 0.33
CA ASN A 116 12.33 -20.80 -0.86
C ASN A 116 10.85 -21.22 -0.69
N VAL A 117 10.13 -20.63 0.28
CA VAL A 117 8.68 -20.82 0.43
C VAL A 117 7.95 -19.65 -0.20
N THR A 118 7.50 -19.84 -1.43
CA THR A 118 6.72 -18.81 -2.14
C THR A 118 5.26 -18.85 -1.71
N MET A 119 4.75 -17.76 -1.16
CA MET A 119 3.32 -17.58 -0.91
C MET A 119 2.71 -16.65 -1.96
N PRO A 120 2.01 -17.19 -2.97
CA PRO A 120 1.39 -16.36 -3.98
C PRO A 120 0.32 -15.46 -3.36
N PRO A 121 0.15 -14.21 -3.88
CA PRO A 121 -0.88 -13.31 -3.38
C PRO A 121 -2.27 -13.88 -3.67
N SER A 122 -3.10 -13.98 -2.62
CA SER A 122 -4.49 -14.43 -2.77
C SER A 122 -5.32 -13.41 -3.52
N GLN A 123 -6.40 -13.85 -4.19
CA GLN A 123 -7.33 -12.95 -4.87
C GLN A 123 -7.92 -11.91 -3.90
N GLN A 124 -8.18 -12.30 -2.64
CA GLN A 124 -8.62 -11.40 -1.57
C GLN A 124 -7.62 -10.26 -1.30
N SER A 125 -6.32 -10.54 -1.40
CA SER A 125 -5.28 -9.53 -1.20
C SER A 125 -5.27 -8.48 -2.32
N LYS A 126 -5.61 -8.89 -3.56
CA LYS A 126 -5.72 -7.95 -4.70
C LYS A 126 -6.90 -7.00 -4.54
N TYR A 127 -8.07 -7.53 -4.18
CA TYR A 127 -9.25 -6.71 -3.91
C TYR A 127 -9.02 -5.73 -2.76
N LYS A 128 -8.34 -6.19 -1.69
CA LYS A 128 -7.97 -5.33 -0.56
C LYS A 128 -7.13 -4.14 -1.01
N THR A 129 -6.09 -4.37 -1.81
CA THR A 129 -5.23 -3.29 -2.30
C THR A 129 -5.99 -2.33 -3.21
N ALA A 130 -6.83 -2.84 -4.12
CA ALA A 130 -7.63 -2.00 -5.00
C ALA A 130 -8.58 -1.08 -4.19
N LEU A 131 -9.31 -1.64 -3.22
CA LEU A 131 -10.19 -0.86 -2.34
C LEU A 131 -9.41 0.18 -1.54
N GLN A 132 -8.25 -0.18 -1.01
CA GLN A 132 -7.41 0.73 -0.25
C GLN A 132 -6.92 1.91 -1.10
N LEU A 133 -6.48 1.66 -2.33
CA LEU A 133 -6.06 2.72 -3.25
C LEU A 133 -7.22 3.66 -3.59
N ILE A 134 -8.41 3.12 -3.86
CA ILE A 134 -9.62 3.91 -4.15
C ILE A 134 -9.99 4.79 -2.95
N VAL A 135 -10.06 4.21 -1.75
CA VAL A 135 -10.39 4.95 -0.53
C VAL A 135 -9.34 6.02 -0.22
N THR A 136 -8.06 5.71 -0.41
CA THR A 136 -6.98 6.69 -0.19
C THR A 136 -7.08 7.85 -1.17
N ALA A 137 -7.36 7.58 -2.45
CA ALA A 137 -7.58 8.62 -3.44
C ALA A 137 -8.81 9.48 -3.10
N ALA A 138 -9.90 8.85 -2.65
CA ALA A 138 -11.09 9.57 -2.18
C ALA A 138 -10.81 10.44 -0.95
N LEU A 139 -9.97 9.98 -0.01
CA LEU A 139 -9.56 10.78 1.15
C LEU A 139 -8.74 11.99 0.75
N ILE A 140 -7.82 11.84 -0.21
CA ILE A 140 -7.02 12.96 -0.72
C ILE A 140 -7.92 14.06 -1.28
N ILE A 141 -8.90 13.72 -2.13
CA ILE A 141 -9.75 14.71 -2.78
C ILE A 141 -10.90 15.20 -1.89
N SER A 142 -11.17 14.52 -0.77
CA SER A 142 -12.31 14.81 0.11
C SER A 142 -12.44 16.28 0.58
N PRO A 143 -11.36 17.05 0.82
CA PRO A 143 -11.49 18.46 1.21
C PRO A 143 -12.09 19.36 0.11
N MET A 144 -12.12 18.90 -1.14
CA MET A 144 -12.75 19.62 -2.26
C MET A 144 -14.28 19.44 -2.28
N PHE A 145 -14.82 18.52 -1.47
CA PHE A 145 -16.23 18.18 -1.41
C PHE A 145 -16.85 18.55 -0.06
N ASN A 146 -18.10 18.15 0.16
CA ASN A 146 -18.81 18.42 1.40
C ASN A 146 -18.40 17.46 2.55
N GLU A 147 -18.77 17.82 3.78
CA GLU A 147 -18.49 17.00 4.97
C GLU A 147 -19.10 15.59 4.89
N ASN A 148 -20.25 15.45 4.24
CA ASN A 148 -20.87 14.13 4.05
C ASN A 148 -19.97 13.21 3.23
N PHE A 149 -19.34 13.72 2.16
CA PHE A 149 -18.40 12.95 1.35
C PHE A 149 -17.20 12.49 2.18
N LEU A 150 -16.64 13.37 3.01
CA LEU A 150 -15.58 13.00 3.95
C LEU A 150 -16.03 11.89 4.91
N ASN A 151 -17.22 12.03 5.53
CA ASN A 151 -17.74 11.04 6.47
C ASN A 151 -17.96 9.66 5.85
N TYR A 152 -18.53 9.60 4.64
CA TYR A 152 -18.67 8.34 3.91
C TYR A 152 -17.32 7.73 3.55
N THR A 153 -16.34 8.57 3.19
CA THR A 153 -14.99 8.12 2.88
C THR A 153 -14.28 7.56 4.12
N LEU A 154 -14.40 8.22 5.28
CA LEU A 154 -13.89 7.74 6.56
C LEU A 154 -14.57 6.43 6.99
N LEU A 155 -15.88 6.27 6.74
CA LEU A 155 -16.55 4.99 6.96
C LEU A 155 -15.98 3.88 6.07
N SER A 156 -15.73 4.17 4.80
CA SER A 156 -15.08 3.21 3.88
C SER A 156 -13.65 2.86 4.30
N LEU A 157 -12.91 3.77 4.93
CA LEU A 157 -11.60 3.50 5.52
C LEU A 157 -11.69 2.42 6.61
N TRP A 158 -12.73 2.46 7.46
CA TRP A 158 -12.98 1.42 8.44
C TRP A 158 -13.34 0.07 7.83
N ILE A 159 -14.11 0.07 6.74
CA ILE A 159 -14.40 -1.15 5.97
C ILE A 159 -13.11 -1.77 5.42
N VAL A 160 -12.22 -0.93 4.86
CA VAL A 160 -10.90 -1.36 4.39
C VAL A 160 -10.06 -1.90 5.56
N ALA A 161 -10.09 -1.25 6.72
CA ALA A 161 -9.37 -1.72 7.92
C ALA A 161 -9.87 -3.10 8.38
N ALA A 162 -11.18 -3.30 8.46
CA ALA A 162 -11.78 -4.59 8.81
C ALA A 162 -11.40 -5.69 7.80
N PHE A 163 -11.48 -5.39 6.50
CA PHE A 163 -11.08 -6.32 5.45
C PHE A 163 -9.58 -6.62 5.49
N THR A 164 -8.76 -5.63 5.88
CA THR A 164 -7.31 -5.78 6.05
C THR A 164 -6.98 -6.73 7.20
N ILE A 165 -7.69 -6.65 8.33
CA ILE A 165 -7.53 -7.57 9.46
C ILE A 165 -7.94 -8.98 9.05
N PHE A 166 -9.13 -9.14 8.45
CA PHE A 166 -9.63 -10.43 8.00
C PHE A 166 -8.65 -11.15 7.07
N THR A 167 -8.16 -10.43 6.05
CA THR A 167 -7.19 -10.97 5.10
C THR A 167 -5.82 -11.22 5.74
N GLY A 168 -5.42 -10.42 6.73
CA GLY A 168 -4.20 -10.65 7.52
C GLY A 168 -4.27 -11.93 8.35
N PHE A 169 -5.40 -12.18 9.00
CA PHE A 169 -5.62 -13.39 9.78
C PHE A 169 -5.58 -14.65 8.89
N ASN A 170 -6.28 -14.63 7.75
CA ASN A 170 -6.22 -15.72 6.77
C ASN A 170 -4.80 -15.98 6.28
N TYR A 171 -4.02 -14.91 6.08
CA TYR A 171 -2.63 -15.03 5.67
C TYR A 171 -1.77 -15.73 6.73
N LEU A 172 -1.90 -15.32 7.99
CA LEU A 172 -1.17 -15.93 9.11
C LEU A 172 -1.53 -17.41 9.27
N LEU A 173 -2.81 -17.78 9.18
CA LEU A 173 -3.23 -19.19 9.25
C LEU A 173 -2.63 -20.04 8.13
N ASN A 174 -2.63 -19.53 6.90
CA ASN A 174 -2.03 -20.24 5.78
C ASN A 174 -0.50 -20.32 5.91
N SER A 175 0.13 -19.32 6.52
CA SER A 175 1.57 -19.32 6.77
C SER A 175 2.01 -20.35 7.81
N LYS A 176 1.22 -20.56 8.88
CA LYS A 176 1.52 -21.56 9.92
C LYS A 176 1.67 -22.97 9.35
N LYS A 177 0.85 -23.33 8.36
CA LYS A 177 0.94 -24.64 7.68
C LYS A 177 2.27 -24.85 6.95
N HIS A 178 2.87 -23.78 6.44
CA HIS A 178 4.15 -23.84 5.74
C HIS A 178 5.34 -23.76 6.71
N ILE A 179 5.22 -22.95 7.77
CA ILE A 179 6.25 -22.87 8.81
C ILE A 179 6.38 -24.21 9.55
N SER A 180 5.26 -24.88 9.87
CA SER A 180 5.29 -26.20 10.52
C SER A 180 6.04 -27.25 9.70
N PHE A 181 5.93 -27.19 8.36
CA PHE A 181 6.66 -28.07 7.45
C PHE A 181 8.18 -27.84 7.51
N LEU A 182 8.62 -26.58 7.56
CA LEU A 182 10.04 -26.23 7.69
C LEU A 182 10.64 -26.65 9.04
N THR A 183 9.90 -26.47 10.14
CA THR A 183 10.40 -26.89 11.47
C THR A 183 10.46 -28.40 11.66
N ASN A 184 9.64 -29.19 10.95
CA ASN A 184 9.71 -30.65 11.02
C ASN A 184 10.86 -31.21 10.18
N ASN A 185 11.13 -30.64 9.00
CA ASN A 185 12.27 -31.07 8.16
C ASN A 185 13.63 -30.59 8.66
N ALA A 186 13.70 -29.56 9.53
CA ALA A 186 14.95 -29.11 10.14
C ALA A 186 15.36 -29.92 11.39
N LYS A 187 14.52 -30.88 11.81
CA LYS A 187 14.77 -31.79 12.94
C LYS A 187 15.17 -33.21 12.52
N GLU A 188 15.18 -33.49 11.22
CA GLU A 188 15.77 -34.70 10.61
C GLU A 188 17.16 -34.37 10.06
#